data_AF-A0A8D9G968-F1
#
_entry.id   AF-A0A8D9G968-F1
#
_cell.length_a   1.000
_cell.length_b   1.000
_cell.length_c   1.000
_cell.angle_alpha   90.00
_cell.angle_beta   90.00
_cell.angle_gamma   90.00
#
_symmetry.space_group_name_H-M   'P 1'
#
loop_
_entity.id
_entity.type
_entity.pdbx_description
1 polymer ?
#
loop_
_entity_poly.entity_id
_entity_poly.type
_entity_poly.pdbx_seq_one_letter_code
_entity_poly.pdbx_strand_id
1 'polypeptide(L)' 'MGLVTIGRGCCNLSKFEVQGCENVTVKGVRTIVTLLRKTLTDVRISCCKNLDATASLKEGG' A
#
# COMPACT_ATOMS: atom_id res chain seq x y z
N MET A 1 7.74 -3.02 -10.35
CA MET A 1 8.76 -2.52 -9.40
C MET A 1 8.42 -1.10 -8.90
N GLY A 2 7.21 -0.86 -8.35
CA GLY A 2 6.79 0.48 -7.94
C GLY A 2 7.04 0.73 -6.45
N LEU A 3 6.12 0.24 -5.61
CA LEU A 3 6.14 0.46 -4.15
C LEU A 3 7.40 -0.09 -3.44
N VAL A 4 7.99 -1.18 -3.93
CA VAL A 4 9.23 -1.77 -3.36
C VAL A 4 10.38 -0.76 -3.33
N THR A 5 10.52 0.03 -4.39
CA THR A 5 11.63 0.98 -4.54
C THR A 5 11.50 2.12 -3.55
N ILE A 6 10.27 2.55 -3.26
CA ILE A 6 9.96 3.55 -2.23
C ILE A 6 10.33 3.01 -0.85
N GLY A 7 9.91 1.78 -0.52
CA GLY A 7 10.23 1.17 0.78
C GLY A 7 11.72 0.95 1.01
N ARG A 8 12.52 0.82 -0.06
CA ARG A 8 13.98 0.69 0.01
C ARG A 8 14.72 2.02 0.00
N GLY A 9 14.23 3.01 -0.75
CA GLY A 9 14.88 4.31 -0.91
C GLY A 9 14.51 5.32 0.18
N CYS A 10 13.29 5.23 0.72
CA CYS A 10 12.75 6.20 1.66
C CYS A 10 12.67 5.63 3.08
N CYS A 11 13.80 5.28 3.68
CA CYS A 11 13.87 4.65 5.00
C CYS A 11 13.29 5.47 6.17
N ASN A 12 13.04 6.76 5.98
CA ASN A 12 12.44 7.67 6.96
C ASN A 12 11.00 8.09 6.59
N LEU A 13 10.35 7.37 5.67
CA LEU A 13 8.99 7.69 5.29
C LEU A 13 8.05 7.40 6.46
N SER A 14 7.39 8.45 6.95
CA SER A 14 6.43 8.36 8.07
C SER A 14 4.98 8.38 7.64
N LYS A 15 4.68 9.00 6.49
CA LYS A 15 3.32 9.10 5.95
C LYS A 15 3.31 8.58 4.52
N PHE A 16 2.36 7.70 4.22
CA PHE A 16 2.14 7.18 2.88
C PHE A 16 0.67 7.34 2.51
N GLU A 17 0.38 8.22 1.57
CA GLU A 17 -0.98 8.49 1.07
C GLU A 17 -1.06 8.21 -0.42
N VAL A 18 -2.07 7.44 -0.82
CA VAL A 18 -2.40 7.19 -2.24
C VAL A 18 -3.90 7.36 -2.47
N GLN A 19 -4.24 8.07 -3.54
CA GLN A 19 -5.62 8.33 -3.91
C GLN A 19 -5.83 8.00 -5.40
N GLY A 20 -6.92 7.30 -5.73
CA GLY A 20 -7.29 7.05 -7.13
C GLY A 20 -6.34 6.12 -7.89
N CYS A 21 -5.43 5.43 -7.21
CA CYS A 21 -4.40 4.64 -7.86
C CYS A 21 -4.91 3.22 -8.19
N GLU A 22 -5.07 2.96 -9.49
CA GLU A 22 -5.59 1.68 -9.98
C GLU A 22 -4.55 0.57 -9.97
N ASN A 23 -3.25 0.90 -10.05
CA ASN A 23 -2.15 -0.08 -10.06
C ASN A 23 -1.59 -0.42 -8.67
N VAL A 24 -2.11 0.19 -7.61
CA VAL A 24 -1.67 -0.12 -6.24
C VAL A 24 -2.45 -1.32 -5.74
N THR A 25 -1.71 -2.34 -5.30
CA THR A 25 -2.26 -3.62 -4.81
C THR A 25 -1.96 -3.81 -3.33
N VAL A 26 -2.77 -4.65 -2.68
CA VAL A 26 -2.55 -5.07 -1.29
C VAL A 26 -1.13 -5.61 -1.07
N LYS A 27 -0.60 -6.42 -2.01
CA LYS A 27 0.77 -6.93 -1.95
C LYS A 27 1.80 -5.80 -1.95
N GLY A 28 1.66 -4.82 -2.84
CA GLY A 28 2.56 -3.68 -2.92
C GLY A 28 2.57 -2.85 -1.63
N VAL A 29 1.40 -2.55 -1.08
CA VAL A 29 1.26 -1.80 0.18
C VAL A 29 1.87 -2.57 1.34
N ARG A 30 1.59 -3.87 1.46
CA ARG A 30 2.18 -4.74 2.49
C ARG A 30 3.70 -4.71 2.43
N THR A 31 4.31 -4.68 1.24
CA THR A 31 5.76 -4.58 1.12
C THR A 31 6.29 -3.26 1.66
N ILE A 32 5.66 -2.13 1.34
CA ILE A 32 6.05 -0.81 1.91
C ILE A 32 5.94 -0.82 3.43
N VAL A 33 4.82 -1.30 3.98
CA VAL A 33 4.60 -1.36 5.42
C VAL A 33 5.64 -2.24 6.11
N THR A 34 6.03 -3.35 5.47
CA THR A 34 7.05 -4.26 6.01
C THR A 34 8.44 -3.62 6.00
N LEU A 35 8.82 -2.97 4.89
CA LEU A 35 10.13 -2.34 4.73
C LEU A 35 10.27 -1.12 5.65
N LEU A 36 9.22 -0.33 5.79
CA LEU A 36 9.20 0.92 6.53
C LEU A 36 8.55 0.78 7.92
N ARG A 37 8.43 -0.45 8.43
CA ARG A 37 7.77 -0.77 9.71
C ARG A 37 8.26 0.04 10.92
N LYS A 38 9.47 0.60 10.84
CA LYS A 38 10.09 1.38 11.92
C LYS A 38 9.75 2.87 11.87
N THR A 39 9.33 3.39 10.73
CA THR A 39 9.16 4.83 10.51
C THR A 39 7.76 5.20 10.05
N LEU A 40 7.11 4.30 9.31
CA LEU A 40 5.78 4.50 8.74
C LEU A 40 4.72 4.43 9.84
N THR A 41 4.12 5.57 10.13
CA THR A 41 3.13 5.77 11.20
C THR A 41 1.75 6.07 10.66
N ASP A 42 1.64 6.64 9.46
CA ASP A 42 0.37 7.01 8.83
C ASP A 42 0.28 6.41 7.42
N VAL A 43 -0.80 5.66 7.18
CA VAL A 43 -1.09 5.07 5.86
C VAL A 43 -2.51 5.42 5.48
N ARG A 44 -2.66 6.20 4.41
CA ARG A 44 -3.97 6.56 3.87
C ARG A 44 -4.13 6.06 2.45
N ILE A 45 -5.24 5.40 2.21
CA ILE A 45 -5.59 4.81 0.92
C ILE A 45 -7.03 5.21 0.63
N SER A 46 -7.27 5.82 -0.52
CA SER A 46 -8.59 6.31 -0.90
C SER A 46 -8.87 6.08 -2.37
N CYS A 47 -10.09 5.70 -2.73
CA CYS A 47 -10.51 5.51 -4.12
C CYS A 47 -9.59 4.57 -4.94
N CYS A 48 -8.96 3.58 -4.31
CA CYS A 48 -8.06 2.63 -4.96
C CYS A 48 -8.78 1.30 -5.19
N LYS A 49 -9.23 1.05 -6.43
CA LYS A 49 -10.08 -0.12 -6.79
C LYS A 49 -9.45 -1.49 -6.47
N ASN A 50 -8.13 -1.63 -6.61
CA ASN A 50 -7.40 -2.88 -6.33
C ASN A 50 -7.02 -3.08 -4.84
N LEU A 51 -7.46 -2.17 -3.98
CA LEU A 51 -7.30 -2.19 -2.53
C LEU A 51 -8.64 -2.20 -1.80
N ASP A 52 -9.73 -1.94 -2.51
CA ASP A 52 -11.07 -1.92 -1.97
C ASP A 52 -11.48 -3.33 -1.54
N ALA A 53 -11.92 -3.48 -0.29
CA ALA A 53 -12.29 -4.77 0.30
C ALA A 53 -13.42 -5.49 -0.48
N THR A 54 -14.12 -4.80 -1.37
CA THR A 54 -15.07 -5.43 -2.30
C THR A 54 -14.39 -6.45 -3.24
N ALA A 55 -13.09 -6.28 -3.52
CA ALA A 55 -12.31 -7.28 -4.27
C ALA A 55 -11.99 -8.53 -3.43
N SER A 56 -11.92 -8.41 -2.10
CA SER A 56 -11.64 -9.53 -1.18
C SER A 56 -12.87 -10.39 -0.86
N LEU A 57 -14.09 -9.95 -1.19
CA LEU A 57 -15.34 -10.69 -0.94
C LEU A 57 -15.67 -11.72 -2.03
N LYS A 58 -14.79 -11.97 -3.01
CA LYS A 58 -15.02 -12.99 -4.06
C LYS A 58 -14.32 -14.33 -3.82
N GLU A 59 -13.50 -14.49 -2.78
CA GLU A 59 -12.92 -15.79 -2.41
C GLU A 59 -13.80 -16.51 -1.37
N GLY A 60 -14.97 -16.98 -1.79
CA GLY A 60 -15.90 -17.69 -0.93
C GLY A 60 -17.23 -18.00 -1.63
N GLY A 61 -17.17 -18.79 -2.69
CA GLY A 61 -18.33 -19.43 -3.33
C GLY A 61 -18.13 -20.94 -3.32
#